data_AF-W4S9L4-F1
#
_entry.id   AF-W4S9L4-F1
#
_cell.length_a   1.000
_cell.length_b   1.000
_cell.length_c   1.000
_cell.angle_alpha   90.00
_cell.angle_beta   90.00
_cell.angle_gamma   90.00
#
_symmetry.space_group_name_H-M   'P 1'
#
loop_
_entity.id
_entity.type
_entity.pdbx_description
1 polymer ?
#
loop_
_entity_poly.entity_id
_entity_poly.type
_entity_poly.pdbx_seq_one_letter_code
_entity_poly.pdbx_strand_id
1 'polypeptide(L)' 'MSVDATAPTSAATPPPPAPPEFPTLLGHPRPLWMLFMTEFWERFAFYGIRWALTLYIVAQFYE' A
#
# COMPACT_ATOMS: atom_id res chain seq x y z
N MET A 1 8.40 -56.91 -33.18
CA MET A 1 9.05 -56.13 -32.11
C MET A 1 8.37 -54.78 -32.07
N SER A 2 7.42 -54.59 -31.13
CA SER A 2 6.67 -53.33 -30.97
C SER A 2 7.55 -52.31 -30.29
N VAL A 3 7.82 -51.20 -30.99
CA VAL A 3 8.38 -49.99 -30.39
C VAL A 3 7.20 -49.09 -30.04
N ASP A 4 6.77 -49.15 -28.78
CA ASP A 4 5.82 -48.21 -28.21
C ASP A 4 6.55 -46.88 -28.01
N ALA A 5 6.27 -45.91 -28.88
CA ALA A 5 6.89 -44.59 -28.83
C ALA A 5 6.19 -43.76 -27.75
N THR A 6 6.72 -43.78 -26.53
CA THR A 6 6.28 -42.89 -25.45
C THR A 6 6.51 -41.43 -25.87
N ALA A 7 5.43 -40.71 -26.17
CA ALA A 7 5.46 -39.29 -26.51
C ALA A 7 6.07 -38.46 -25.37
N PRO A 8 6.86 -37.41 -25.65
CA PRO A 8 7.30 -36.49 -24.62
C PRO A 8 6.08 -35.71 -24.12
N THR A 9 5.72 -35.91 -22.84
CA THR A 9 4.79 -35.03 -22.12
C THR A 9 5.37 -33.63 -22.15
N SER A 10 4.80 -32.74 -22.97
CA SER A 10 5.06 -31.31 -22.88
C SER A 10 4.66 -30.84 -21.50
N ALA A 11 5.64 -30.53 -20.66
CA ALA A 11 5.41 -29.90 -19.37
C ALA A 11 4.77 -28.53 -19.63
N ALA A 12 3.45 -28.45 -19.46
CA ALA A 12 2.73 -27.20 -19.49
C ALA A 12 3.20 -26.35 -18.30
N THR A 13 3.88 -25.25 -18.58
CA THR A 13 4.19 -24.22 -17.58
C THR A 13 2.86 -23.76 -16.96
N PRO A 14 2.69 -23.83 -15.63
CA PRO A 14 1.48 -23.32 -15.00
C PRO A 14 1.33 -21.83 -15.31
N PRO A 15 0.11 -21.35 -15.59
CA PRO A 15 -0.11 -19.93 -15.86
C PRO A 15 0.38 -19.09 -14.67
N PRO A 16 0.95 -17.90 -14.90
CA PRO A 16 1.40 -17.04 -13.83
C PRO A 16 0.24 -16.76 -12.86
N PRO A 17 0.51 -16.68 -11.54
CA PRO A 17 -0.53 -16.39 -10.56
C PRO A 17 -1.21 -15.07 -10.93
N ALA A 18 -2.54 -15.07 -10.94
CA ALA A 18 -3.33 -13.87 -11.16
C ALA A 18 -2.94 -12.80 -10.11
N PRO A 19 -2.89 -11.51 -10.49
CA PRO A 19 -2.62 -10.45 -9.54
C PRO A 19 -3.66 -10.50 -8.41
N PRO A 20 -3.24 -10.30 -7.14
CA PRO A 20 -4.17 -10.29 -6.02
C PRO A 20 -5.22 -9.21 -6.23
N GLU A 21 -6.50 -9.61 -6.23
CA GLU A 21 -7.59 -8.64 -6.35
C GLU A 21 -7.69 -7.84 -5.06
N PHE A 22 -7.53 -6.52 -5.18
CA PHE A 22 -7.67 -5.61 -4.07
C PHE A 22 -9.09 -5.04 -4.05
N PRO A 23 -9.78 -5.05 -2.89
CA PRO A 23 -11.04 -4.37 -2.78
C PRO A 23 -10.82 -2.88 -3.05
N THR A 24 -11.67 -2.28 -3.87
CA THR A 24 -11.60 -0.88 -4.24
C THR A 24 -12.43 -0.02 -3.29
N LEU A 25 -11.96 1.19 -3.00
CA LEU A 25 -12.69 2.25 -2.33
C LEU A 25 -12.68 3.47 -3.25
N LEU A 26 -13.85 4.04 -3.56
CA LEU A 26 -13.99 5.20 -4.46
C LEU A 26 -13.32 4.99 -5.84
N GLY A 27 -13.21 3.75 -6.31
CA GLY A 27 -12.54 3.42 -7.58
C GLY A 27 -11.02 3.25 -7.51
N HIS A 28 -10.41 3.40 -6.33
CA HIS A 28 -8.98 3.17 -6.10
C HIS A 28 -8.71 1.96 -5.20
N PRO A 29 -7.54 1.28 -5.35
CA PRO A 29 -7.18 0.15 -4.49
C PRO A 29 -7.08 0.56 -3.01
N ARG A 30 -7.66 -0.23 -2.11
CA ARG A 30 -7.60 0.00 -0.65
C ARG A 30 -6.21 0.35 -0.07
N PRO A 31 -5.10 -0.29 -0.50
CA PRO A 31 -3.77 0.03 0.04
C PRO A 31 -3.36 1.50 -0.20
N LEU A 32 -3.82 2.11 -1.28
CA LEU A 32 -3.54 3.52 -1.59
C LEU A 32 -4.16 4.44 -0.53
N TRP A 33 -5.35 4.09 -0.02
CA TRP A 33 -6.01 4.88 1.03
C TRP A 33 -5.20 4.86 2.33
N MET A 34 -4.59 3.73 2.67
CA MET A 34 -3.71 3.63 3.83
C MET A 34 -2.49 4.55 3.68
N LEU A 35 -1.82 4.49 2.52
CA LEU A 35 -0.67 5.36 2.23
C LEU A 35 -1.07 6.85 2.25
N PHE A 36 -2.23 7.19 1.66
CA PHE A 36 -2.75 8.55 1.67
C PHE A 36 -3.00 9.07 3.09
N MET A 37 -3.67 8.29 3.94
CA MET A 37 -3.92 8.66 5.33
C MET A 37 -2.62 8.84 6.12
N THR A 38 -1.62 7.97 5.92
CA THR A 38 -0.31 8.10 6.57
C THR A 38 0.41 9.38 6.15
N GLU A 39 0.50 9.65 4.85
CA GLU A 39 1.15 10.87 4.32
C GLU A 39 0.41 12.15 4.74
N PHE A 40 -0.93 12.11 4.76
CA PHE A 40 -1.74 13.21 5.26
C PHE A 40 -1.42 13.51 6.73
N TRP A 41 -1.34 12.47 7.57
CA TRP A 41 -1.04 12.62 8.99
C TRP A 41 0.39 13.09 9.26
N GLU A 42 1.36 12.59 8.50
CA GLU A 42 2.76 13.03 8.60
C GLU A 42 2.87 14.54 8.37
N ARG A 43 2.27 15.04 7.28
CA ARG A 43 2.27 16.48 6.96
C ARG A 43 1.48 17.27 7.99
N PHE A 44 0.32 16.77 8.42
CA PHE A 44 -0.50 17.44 9.43
C PHE A 44 0.26 17.60 10.75
N ALA A 45 0.90 16.54 11.25
CA ALA A 45 1.68 16.58 12.49
C ALA A 45 2.94 17.45 12.34
N PHE A 46 3.66 17.33 11.21
CA PHE A 46 4.89 18.09 10.95
C PHE A 46 4.63 19.61 10.87
N TYR A 47 3.58 20.04 10.18
CA TYR A 47 3.25 21.46 10.12
C TYR A 47 2.48 21.92 11.37
N GLY A 48 1.70 21.03 11.99
CA GLY A 48 0.90 21.31 13.19
C GLY A 48 1.75 21.55 14.44
N ILE A 49 2.84 20.80 14.64
CA ILE A 49 3.71 20.96 15.82
C ILE A 49 4.32 22.37 15.89
N ARG A 50 4.65 22.97 14.73
CA ARG A 50 5.19 24.33 14.68
C ARG A 50 4.21 25.35 15.26
N TRP A 51 2.94 25.28 14.86
CA TRP A 51 1.91 26.19 15.36
C TRP A 51 1.56 25.90 16.84
N ALA A 52 1.38 24.62 17.19
CA ALA A 52 1.05 24.21 18.54
C ALA A 52 2.15 24.63 19.55
N LEU A 53 3.42 24.47 19.19
CA LEU A 53 4.55 24.88 20.03
C LEU A 53 4.57 26.41 20.23
N THR A 54 4.34 27.19 19.17
CA THR A 54 4.26 28.66 19.29
C THR A 54 3.16 29.07 20.25
N LEU A 55 1.94 28.54 20.10
CA LEU A 55 0.84 28.87 21.00
C LEU A 55 1.09 28.42 22.43
N TYR A 56 1.69 27.24 22.62
CA TYR A 56 2.07 26.74 23.93
C TYR A 56 3.03 27.70 24.63
N ILE A 57 4.10 28.13 23.95
CA ILE A 57 5.09 29.08 24.50
C ILE A 57 4.41 30.41 24.84
N VAL A 58 3.62 30.98 23.92
CA VAL A 58 2.90 32.24 24.18
C VAL A 58 2.01 32.10 25.41
N ALA A 59 1.25 31.02 25.53
CA ALA A 59 0.38 30.77 26.68
C ALA A 59 1.15 30.64 27.99
N GLN A 60 2.40 30.14 27.99
CA GLN A 60 3.22 30.04 29.21
C GLN A 60 3.79 31.38 29.68
N PHE A 61 3.98 32.36 28.79
CA PHE A 61 4.58 33.66 29.11
C PHE A 61 3.57 34.81 29.20
N TYR A 62 2.29 34.55 28.93
CA TYR A 62 1.21 35.55 29.00
C TYR A 62 0.52 35.61 30.39
N GLU A 63 1.10 34.96 31.40
CA GLU A 63 0.81 35.19 32.83
C GLU A 63 1.49 36.49 33.33
#